data_AF-A0A6A6F882-F1
#
_entry.id   AF-A0A6A6F882-F1
#
_cell.length_a   1.000
_cell.length_b   1.000
_cell.length_c   1.000
_cell.angle_alpha   90.00
_cell.angle_beta   90.00
_cell.angle_gamma   90.00
#
_symmetry.space_group_name_H-M   'P 1'
#
loop_
_entity.id
_entity.type
_entity.pdbx_description
1 polymer ?
#
loop_
_entity_poly.entity_id
_entity_poly.type
_entity_poly.pdbx_seq_one_letter_code
_entity_poly.pdbx_strand_id
1 'polypeptide(L)'
;MHLEVRDEASVLASTLIRPSGSATATGNIQVATETATTLPRPFDSNLGNNFTTRSCPTFFERFLNDQAFASCLPLSLLLQTSSGFFTASRSLVRLTTIIDSTCNVDFPNCSALMASYAQQVKQTANCGSDLAMGNPFVVQAYNGFLAYDTLYHAGCLDDSTGQYCYANAVTNASSPTSSYIYYLPLGVELPGGSRPACTTCLQNTMAIFAQAASNRTQPLNGDYQSAASQMQMNCGPAFVQATVQSSGTGSARFTLPPWASLVTVVTLLLSCVG
;
A
#
# COMPACT_ATOMS: atom_id res chain seq x y z
N MET A 1 -33.34 -8.47 51.64
CA MET A 1 -34.13 -7.44 52.34
C MET A 1 -33.36 -6.14 52.18
N HIS A 2 -33.56 -5.49 51.04
CA HIS A 2 -34.28 -4.20 50.89
C HIS A 2 -33.46 -3.04 51.45
N LEU A 3 -32.83 -2.28 50.55
CA LEU A 3 -32.26 -0.97 50.83
C LEU A 3 -32.65 -0.05 49.67
N GLU A 4 -33.39 0.99 50.06
CA GLU A 4 -34.19 1.89 49.25
C GLU A 4 -33.39 2.92 48.45
N VAL A 5 -34.06 3.37 47.41
CA VAL A 5 -33.73 4.40 46.43
C VAL A 5 -33.69 5.80 47.06
N ARG A 6 -32.74 6.66 46.63
CA ARG A 6 -32.91 8.12 46.69
C ARG A 6 -32.65 8.73 45.32
N ASP A 7 -33.75 9.15 44.70
CA ASP A 7 -33.90 10.06 43.58
C ASP A 7 -33.90 11.50 44.14
N GLU A 8 -33.08 12.42 43.62
CA GLU A 8 -33.25 13.85 43.88
C GLU A 8 -33.25 14.62 42.55
N ALA A 9 -34.45 15.01 42.13
CA ALA A 9 -34.75 15.84 40.98
C ALA A 9 -34.39 17.31 41.26
N SER A 10 -33.64 17.93 40.34
CA SER A 10 -33.32 19.37 40.38
C SER A 10 -34.38 20.19 39.64
N VAL A 11 -34.80 21.28 40.27
CA VAL A 11 -35.99 22.08 40.00
C VAL A 11 -35.75 23.09 38.87
N LEU A 12 -36.66 23.13 37.90
CA LEU A 12 -36.71 24.12 36.81
C LEU A 12 -37.25 25.46 37.32
N ALA A 13 -36.53 26.56 37.04
CA ALA A 13 -37.06 27.92 37.09
C ALA A 13 -36.99 28.54 35.69
N SER A 14 -38.17 28.84 35.12
CA SER A 14 -38.34 29.49 33.82
C SER A 14 -38.45 31.00 34.00
N THR A 15 -37.52 31.76 33.42
CA THR A 15 -37.63 33.23 33.33
C THR A 15 -37.80 33.61 31.87
N LEU A 16 -39.01 34.09 31.53
CA LEU A 16 -39.35 34.69 30.24
C LEU A 16 -38.75 36.10 30.15
N ILE A 17 -37.92 36.35 29.13
CA ILE A 17 -37.53 37.71 28.72
C ILE A 17 -37.78 37.86 27.22
N ARG A 18 -38.55 38.91 26.90
CA ARG A 18 -39.11 39.34 25.62
C ARG A 18 -38.04 39.86 24.65
N PRO A 19 -38.06 39.55 23.34
CA PRO A 19 -37.10 40.08 22.39
C PRO A 19 -37.55 41.45 21.86
N SER A 20 -36.71 42.46 22.01
CA SER A 20 -36.78 43.73 21.28
C SER A 20 -35.36 44.13 20.90
N GLY A 21 -35.09 44.20 19.60
CA GLY A 21 -33.85 44.78 19.05
C GLY A 21 -33.13 43.84 18.10
N SER A 22 -33.35 44.04 16.81
CA SER A 22 -32.58 43.42 15.72
C SER A 22 -31.12 43.88 15.80
N ALA A 23 -30.24 42.99 16.26
CA ALA A 23 -28.81 43.09 16.03
C ALA A 23 -28.45 42.08 14.93
N THR A 24 -28.09 42.58 13.76
CA THR A 24 -27.48 41.78 12.69
C THR A 24 -26.17 41.23 13.22
N ALA A 25 -26.17 39.98 13.68
CA ALA A 25 -24.94 39.25 13.95
C ALA A 25 -24.34 38.88 12.60
N THR A 26 -23.41 39.70 12.10
CA THR A 26 -22.44 39.27 11.09
C THR A 26 -21.53 38.26 11.78
N GLY A 27 -22.02 37.04 11.93
CA GLY A 27 -21.22 35.91 12.32
C GLY A 27 -20.24 35.67 11.17
N ASN A 28 -18.98 36.06 11.36
CA ASN A 28 -17.91 35.56 10.53
C ASN A 28 -17.93 34.04 10.69
N ILE A 29 -18.52 33.35 9.72
CA ILE A 29 -18.23 31.94 9.50
C ILE A 29 -16.73 31.92 9.26
N GLN A 30 -15.97 31.51 10.28
CA GLN A 30 -14.59 31.13 10.06
C GLN A 30 -14.66 29.89 9.17
N VAL A 31 -14.59 30.13 7.86
CA VAL A 31 -14.07 29.15 6.94
C VAL A 31 -12.72 28.77 7.55
N ALA A 32 -12.61 27.52 8.01
CA ALA A 32 -11.30 26.98 8.34
C ALA A 32 -10.46 27.21 7.08
N THR A 33 -9.51 28.13 7.15
CA THR A 33 -8.45 28.17 6.16
C THR A 33 -7.83 26.78 6.24
N GLU A 34 -8.06 25.97 5.20
CA GLU A 34 -7.28 24.78 4.96
C GLU A 34 -5.83 25.27 4.95
N THR A 35 -5.14 25.13 6.09
CA THR A 35 -3.70 25.12 6.07
C THR A 35 -3.38 23.97 5.14
N ALA A 36 -2.97 24.29 3.90
CA ALA A 36 -2.63 23.31 2.89
C ALA A 36 -1.84 22.20 3.59
N THR A 37 -2.46 21.05 3.79
CA THR A 37 -1.81 19.96 4.51
C THR A 37 -0.63 19.59 3.65
N THR A 38 0.57 19.96 4.10
CA THR A 38 1.80 19.55 3.45
C THR A 38 1.75 18.04 3.34
N LEU A 39 1.73 17.54 2.09
CA LEU A 39 1.70 16.11 1.82
C LEU A 39 2.92 15.46 2.50
N PRO A 40 2.74 14.30 3.13
CA PRO A 40 3.82 13.66 3.85
C PRO A 40 4.94 13.25 2.90
N ARG A 41 6.17 13.19 3.41
CA ARG A 41 7.34 12.76 2.66
C ARG A 41 7.96 11.53 3.32
N PRO A 42 8.49 10.58 2.54
CA PRO A 42 9.32 9.52 3.07
C PRO A 42 10.51 10.09 3.84
N PHE A 43 10.92 9.38 4.89
CA PHE A 43 12.09 9.74 5.69
C PHE A 43 12.05 11.21 6.17
N ASP A 44 10.88 11.67 6.60
CA ASP A 44 10.65 13.03 7.13
C ASP A 44 11.11 13.21 8.59
N SER A 45 11.80 12.19 9.12
CA SER A 45 12.49 12.21 10.40
C SER A 45 14.01 12.13 10.17
N ASN A 46 14.80 12.44 11.20
CA ASN A 46 16.25 12.43 11.06
C ASN A 46 16.77 11.02 10.71
N LEU A 47 17.47 10.89 9.58
CA LEU A 47 18.01 9.63 9.02
C LEU A 47 19.11 8.98 9.90
N GLY A 48 19.50 9.61 11.01
CA GLY A 48 20.55 9.12 11.88
C GLY A 48 21.93 9.17 11.23
N ASN A 49 22.95 8.69 11.96
CA ASN A 49 24.35 8.74 11.51
C ASN A 49 24.98 7.35 11.34
N ASN A 50 24.17 6.29 11.37
CA ASN A 50 24.64 4.92 11.30
C ASN A 50 24.77 4.48 9.84
N PHE A 51 25.71 5.09 9.11
CA PHE A 51 26.06 4.70 7.75
C PHE A 51 27.56 4.41 7.67
N THR A 52 27.92 3.38 6.92
CA THR A 52 29.31 2.90 6.79
C THR A 52 30.13 3.83 5.91
N THR A 53 29.48 4.46 4.93
CA THR A 53 30.12 5.34 3.96
C THR A 53 29.30 6.62 3.81
N ARG A 54 29.95 7.71 3.41
CA ARG A 54 29.27 8.99 3.15
C ARG A 54 28.42 8.96 1.88
N SER A 55 28.66 8.03 0.95
CA SER A 55 27.87 7.93 -0.28
C SER A 55 26.41 7.60 -0.04
N CYS A 56 26.08 6.84 1.00
CA CYS A 56 24.70 6.48 1.27
C CYS A 56 23.83 7.66 1.76
N PRO A 57 24.20 8.43 2.80
CA PRO A 57 23.43 9.62 3.17
C PRO A 57 23.37 10.65 2.02
N THR A 58 24.42 10.80 1.21
CA THR A 58 24.37 11.64 0.00
C THR A 58 23.36 11.13 -1.04
N PHE A 59 23.21 9.81 -1.20
CA PHE A 59 22.17 9.23 -2.05
C PHE A 59 20.76 9.56 -1.52
N PHE A 60 20.55 9.42 -0.20
CA PHE A 60 19.29 9.81 0.45
C PHE A 60 18.96 11.28 0.25
N GLU A 61 19.91 12.17 0.50
CA GLU A 61 19.75 13.60 0.23
C GLU A 61 19.38 13.85 -1.24
N ARG A 62 20.01 13.16 -2.19
CA ARG A 62 19.71 13.34 -3.62
C ARG A 62 18.27 12.99 -3.97
N PHE A 63 17.79 11.79 -3.64
CA PHE A 63 16.45 11.40 -4.05
C PHE A 63 15.36 12.11 -3.23
N LEU A 64 15.61 12.45 -1.96
CA LEU A 64 14.65 13.18 -1.13
C LEU A 64 14.45 14.63 -1.56
N ASN A 65 15.48 15.23 -2.18
CA ASN A 65 15.41 16.58 -2.78
C ASN A 65 15.00 16.56 -4.26
N ASP A 66 14.79 15.38 -4.86
CA ASP A 66 14.28 15.27 -6.23
C ASP A 66 12.77 15.58 -6.26
N GLN A 67 12.39 16.61 -7.02
CA GLN A 67 11.00 17.04 -7.14
C GLN A 67 10.14 16.01 -7.88
N ALA A 68 10.70 15.26 -8.83
CA ALA A 68 9.99 14.17 -9.51
C ALA A 68 9.65 13.07 -8.51
N PHE A 69 10.62 12.66 -7.68
CA PHE A 69 10.39 11.72 -6.58
C PHE A 69 9.31 12.22 -5.60
N ALA A 70 9.38 13.49 -5.19
CA ALA A 70 8.41 14.09 -4.27
C ALA A 70 6.98 14.07 -4.83
N SER A 71 6.80 14.25 -6.14
CA SER A 71 5.48 14.21 -6.79
C SER A 71 4.86 12.82 -6.86
N CYS A 72 5.64 11.76 -6.65
CA CYS A 72 5.18 10.38 -6.77
C CYS A 72 4.46 9.82 -5.54
N LEU A 73 4.50 10.55 -4.42
CA LEU A 73 3.79 10.24 -3.17
C LEU A 73 3.81 8.74 -2.80
N PRO A 74 5.00 8.11 -2.70
CA PRO A 74 5.12 6.66 -2.62
C PRO A 74 4.57 6.10 -1.31
N LEU A 75 3.32 5.63 -1.32
CA LEU A 75 2.69 4.97 -0.17
C LEU A 75 3.60 3.86 0.40
N SER A 76 4.30 3.13 -0.48
CA SER A 76 5.27 2.10 -0.11
C SER A 76 6.38 2.58 0.83
N LEU A 77 6.86 3.81 0.66
CA LEU A 77 7.88 4.39 1.54
C LEU A 77 7.24 5.11 2.74
N LEU A 78 6.09 5.76 2.54
CA LEU A 78 5.38 6.48 3.60
C LEU A 78 4.98 5.55 4.75
N LEU A 79 4.54 4.32 4.45
CA LEU A 79 4.04 3.34 5.42
C LEU A 79 5.02 2.99 6.54
N GLN A 80 6.33 3.11 6.32
CA GLN A 80 7.36 2.77 7.32
C GLN A 80 8.18 3.97 7.78
N THR A 81 8.24 5.04 6.99
CA THR A 81 9.31 6.05 7.13
C THR A 81 8.80 7.48 7.35
N SER A 82 7.48 7.70 7.27
CA SER A 82 6.90 9.05 7.36
C SER A 82 6.09 9.25 8.65
N SER A 83 6.67 10.03 9.55
CA SER A 83 5.99 10.56 10.74
C SER A 83 4.79 11.45 10.38
N GLY A 84 4.88 12.20 9.29
CA GLY A 84 3.79 13.00 8.74
C GLY A 84 2.61 12.13 8.31
N PHE A 85 2.88 11.02 7.62
CA PHE A 85 1.86 10.05 7.21
C PHE A 85 1.21 9.38 8.43
N PHE A 86 1.99 8.93 9.41
CA PHE A 86 1.46 8.33 10.65
C PHE A 86 0.62 9.32 11.47
N THR A 87 0.95 10.60 11.41
CA THR A 87 0.14 11.64 12.06
C THR A 87 -1.16 11.88 11.29
N ALA A 88 -1.10 11.86 9.95
CA ALA A 88 -2.26 12.03 9.10
C ALA A 88 -3.22 10.84 9.15
N SER A 89 -2.72 9.60 9.29
CA SER A 89 -3.53 8.39 9.34
C SER A 89 -4.50 8.32 10.53
N ARG A 90 -4.30 9.17 11.55
CA ARG A 90 -5.21 9.33 12.69
C ARG A 90 -6.50 10.07 12.36
N SER A 91 -6.60 10.65 11.17
CA SER A 91 -7.78 11.34 10.67
C SER A 91 -8.20 10.71 9.34
N LEU A 92 -9.42 10.17 9.28
CA LEU A 92 -9.94 9.56 8.06
C LEU A 92 -9.86 10.52 6.87
N VAL A 93 -10.29 11.77 7.06
CA VAL A 93 -10.26 12.80 6.02
C VAL A 93 -8.84 13.06 5.51
N ARG A 94 -7.87 13.25 6.41
CA ARG A 94 -6.48 13.51 5.99
C ARG A 94 -5.87 12.28 5.30
N LEU A 95 -6.18 11.09 5.80
CA LEU A 95 -5.73 9.84 5.22
C LEU A 95 -6.26 9.67 3.79
N THR A 96 -7.57 9.87 3.59
CA THR A 96 -8.18 9.76 2.26
C THR A 96 -7.67 10.82 1.31
N THR A 97 -7.42 12.07 1.75
CA THR A 97 -6.79 13.11 0.91
C THR A 97 -5.39 12.70 0.42
N ILE A 98 -4.59 12.07 1.28
CA ILE A 98 -3.24 11.62 0.90
C ILE A 98 -3.31 10.43 -0.07
N ILE A 99 -4.20 9.47 0.18
CA ILE A 99 -4.40 8.34 -0.73
C ILE A 99 -4.88 8.85 -2.08
N ASP A 100 -5.86 9.76 -2.09
CA ASP A 100 -6.38 10.37 -3.31
C ASP A 100 -5.29 11.10 -4.12
N SER A 101 -4.45 11.87 -3.43
CA SER A 101 -3.30 12.51 -4.06
C SER A 101 -2.32 11.48 -4.63
N THR A 102 -2.09 10.38 -3.92
CA THR A 102 -1.22 9.27 -4.37
C THR A 102 -1.80 8.60 -5.61
N CYS A 103 -3.11 8.39 -5.69
CA CYS A 103 -3.77 7.70 -6.80
C CYS A 103 -3.83 8.54 -8.08
N ASN A 104 -3.69 9.86 -7.97
CA ASN A 104 -3.73 10.80 -9.10
C ASN A 104 -2.34 11.24 -9.61
N VAL A 105 -1.26 10.55 -9.21
CA VAL A 105 0.10 10.82 -9.73
C VAL A 105 0.30 10.26 -11.15
N ASP A 106 1.36 10.69 -11.82
CA ASP A 106 1.82 10.10 -13.07
C ASP A 106 2.48 8.73 -12.81
N PHE A 107 1.64 7.71 -12.68
CA PHE A 107 2.06 6.37 -12.29
C PHE A 107 3.16 5.76 -13.18
N PRO A 108 3.09 5.80 -14.54
CA PRO A 108 4.15 5.23 -15.37
C PRO A 108 5.52 5.86 -15.11
N ASN A 109 5.59 7.19 -15.00
CA ASN A 109 6.85 7.88 -14.73
C ASN A 109 7.34 7.61 -13.30
N CYS A 110 6.43 7.58 -12.33
CA CYS A 110 6.78 7.31 -10.95
C CYS A 110 7.25 5.86 -10.72
N SER A 111 6.57 4.88 -11.33
CA SER A 111 6.97 3.48 -11.26
C SER A 111 8.36 3.27 -11.88
N ALA A 112 8.63 3.88 -13.03
CA ALA A 112 9.95 3.84 -13.66
C ALA A 112 11.04 4.51 -12.80
N LEU A 113 10.73 5.65 -12.18
CA LEU A 113 11.64 6.36 -11.29
C LEU A 113 11.98 5.53 -10.04
N MET A 114 10.99 4.91 -9.41
CA MET A 114 11.18 4.04 -8.24
C MET A 114 12.00 2.80 -8.61
N ALA A 115 11.72 2.18 -9.76
CA ALA A 115 12.52 1.07 -10.27
C ALA A 115 13.99 1.48 -10.50
N SER A 116 14.24 2.69 -11.00
CA SER A 116 15.59 3.26 -11.13
C SER A 116 16.28 3.42 -9.77
N TYR A 117 15.59 3.97 -8.77
CA TYR A 117 16.13 4.09 -7.42
C TYR A 117 16.41 2.73 -6.75
N ALA A 118 15.57 1.72 -7.01
CA ALA A 118 15.82 0.35 -6.55
C ALA A 118 17.12 -0.24 -7.13
N GLN A 119 17.52 0.11 -8.36
CA GLN A 119 18.80 -0.30 -8.91
C GLN A 119 19.96 0.54 -8.36
N GLN A 120 19.78 1.85 -8.23
CA GLN A 120 20.82 2.76 -7.75
C GLN A 120 21.21 2.47 -6.29
N VAL A 121 20.25 2.20 -5.40
CA VAL A 121 20.53 1.98 -3.97
C VAL A 121 21.46 0.78 -3.73
N LYS A 122 21.42 -0.24 -4.61
CA LYS A 122 22.29 -1.42 -4.56
C LYS A 122 23.74 -1.14 -4.94
N GLN A 123 24.03 -0.04 -5.61
CA GLN A 123 25.38 0.28 -6.06
C GLN A 123 26.25 0.68 -4.87
N THR A 124 27.48 0.17 -4.80
CA THR A 124 28.46 0.52 -3.75
C THR A 124 28.81 2.01 -3.75
N ALA A 125 28.68 2.69 -4.89
CA ALA A 125 28.81 4.14 -5.00
C ALA A 125 27.64 4.93 -4.37
N ASN A 126 26.57 4.26 -3.97
CA ASN A 126 25.45 4.79 -3.21
C ASN A 126 25.40 4.09 -1.84
N CYS A 127 24.44 3.18 -1.65
CA CYS A 127 24.20 2.48 -0.38
C CYS A 127 24.50 0.98 -0.41
N GLY A 128 25.14 0.45 -1.46
CA GLY A 128 25.30 -1.00 -1.64
C GLY A 128 25.97 -1.71 -0.46
N SER A 129 26.99 -1.08 0.15
CA SER A 129 27.64 -1.63 1.35
C SER A 129 26.67 -1.66 2.55
N ASP A 130 25.98 -0.55 2.82
CA ASP A 130 25.01 -0.44 3.92
C ASP A 130 23.81 -1.37 3.72
N LEU A 131 23.36 -1.58 2.47
CA LEU A 131 22.33 -2.55 2.12
C LEU A 131 22.79 -3.98 2.42
N ALA A 132 24.03 -4.34 2.06
CA ALA A 132 24.58 -5.67 2.32
C ALA A 132 24.72 -5.98 3.83
N MET A 133 24.92 -4.94 4.65
CA MET A 133 24.94 -5.07 6.12
C MET A 133 23.56 -4.99 6.77
N GLY A 134 22.49 -4.85 5.98
CA GLY A 134 21.12 -4.81 6.50
C GLY A 134 20.80 -3.52 7.27
N ASN A 135 21.40 -2.38 6.86
CA ASN A 135 21.06 -1.09 7.44
C ASN A 135 19.54 -0.84 7.33
N PRO A 136 18.83 -0.56 8.44
CA PRO A 136 17.37 -0.53 8.43
C PRO A 136 16.79 0.56 7.50
N PHE A 137 17.40 1.75 7.43
CA PHE A 137 16.93 2.81 6.52
C PHE A 137 17.11 2.42 5.07
N VAL A 138 18.25 1.80 4.73
CA VAL A 138 18.55 1.37 3.36
C VAL A 138 17.68 0.20 2.93
N VAL A 139 17.44 -0.77 3.82
CA VAL A 139 16.52 -1.89 3.57
C VAL A 139 15.09 -1.37 3.37
N GLN A 140 14.61 -0.46 4.23
CA GLN A 140 13.30 0.16 4.07
C GLN A 140 13.17 0.95 2.75
N ALA A 141 14.20 1.71 2.37
CA ALA A 141 14.21 2.42 1.09
C ALA A 141 14.16 1.44 -0.09
N TYR A 142 15.04 0.43 -0.09
CA TYR A 142 15.09 -0.58 -1.14
C TYR A 142 13.76 -1.33 -1.30
N ASN A 143 13.20 -1.84 -0.21
CA ASN A 143 11.92 -2.55 -0.24
C ASN A 143 10.77 -1.62 -0.64
N GLY A 144 10.77 -0.37 -0.16
CA GLY A 144 9.76 0.61 -0.55
C GLY A 144 9.83 0.99 -2.04
N PHE A 145 11.02 1.07 -2.63
CA PHE A 145 11.17 1.27 -4.08
C PHE A 145 10.62 0.06 -4.87
N LEU A 146 10.94 -1.16 -4.45
CA LEU A 146 10.46 -2.38 -5.12
C LEU A 146 8.94 -2.55 -5.01
N ALA A 147 8.37 -2.18 -3.86
CA ALA A 147 6.96 -2.35 -3.56
C ALA A 147 6.07 -1.19 -4.07
N TYR A 148 6.64 -0.16 -4.70
CA TYR A 148 5.90 1.03 -5.14
C TYR A 148 4.69 0.67 -6.01
N ASP A 149 4.91 -0.14 -7.05
CA ASP A 149 3.88 -0.58 -7.99
C ASP A 149 2.73 -1.31 -7.25
N THR A 150 3.10 -2.35 -6.50
CA THR A 150 2.16 -3.19 -5.73
C THR A 150 1.32 -2.36 -4.75
N LEU A 151 1.94 -1.43 -4.02
CA LEU A 151 1.26 -0.64 -3.00
C LEU A 151 0.54 0.58 -3.55
N TYR A 152 0.93 1.09 -4.72
CA TYR A 152 0.10 2.04 -5.47
C TYR A 152 -1.23 1.38 -5.83
N HIS A 153 -1.20 0.20 -6.49
CA HIS A 153 -2.42 -0.48 -6.89
C HIS A 153 -3.27 -0.93 -5.69
N ALA A 154 -2.66 -1.46 -4.64
CA ALA A 154 -3.40 -1.85 -3.44
C ALA A 154 -3.95 -0.65 -2.65
N GLY A 155 -3.19 0.44 -2.55
CA GLY A 155 -3.61 1.66 -1.85
C GLY A 155 -4.77 2.37 -2.53
N CYS A 156 -4.84 2.28 -3.87
CA CYS A 156 -5.88 2.88 -4.69
C CYS A 156 -7.11 2.01 -4.90
N LEU A 157 -7.19 0.83 -4.26
CA LEU A 157 -8.43 0.07 -4.21
C LEU A 157 -9.49 0.80 -3.38
N ASP A 158 -10.71 0.82 -3.87
CA ASP A 158 -11.90 1.24 -3.16
C ASP A 158 -12.89 0.07 -2.96
N ASP A 159 -13.83 0.26 -2.03
CA ASP A 159 -14.99 -0.60 -1.91
C ASP A 159 -16.14 -0.13 -2.82
N SER A 160 -17.25 -0.86 -2.82
CA SER A 160 -18.43 -0.55 -3.63
C SER A 160 -19.09 0.79 -3.29
N THR A 161 -18.70 1.44 -2.19
CA THR A 161 -19.18 2.76 -1.75
C THR A 161 -18.18 3.88 -2.06
N GLY A 162 -17.08 3.57 -2.74
CA GLY A 162 -16.02 4.52 -3.11
C GLY A 162 -15.10 4.89 -1.93
N GLN A 163 -15.08 4.09 -0.85
CA GLN A 163 -14.15 4.31 0.26
C GLN A 163 -12.88 3.50 0.05
N TYR A 164 -11.72 4.14 0.19
CA TYR A 164 -10.43 3.48 0.02
C TYR A 164 -10.27 2.29 0.99
N CYS A 165 -9.91 1.13 0.45
CA CYS A 165 -9.73 -0.10 1.19
C CYS A 165 -8.66 0.03 2.28
N TYR A 166 -7.58 0.77 2.01
CA TYR A 166 -6.54 1.04 3.02
C TYR A 166 -7.08 1.90 4.16
N ALA A 167 -7.86 2.94 3.85
CA ALA A 167 -8.47 3.80 4.87
C ALA A 167 -9.41 3.00 5.77
N ASN A 168 -10.29 2.19 5.18
CA ASN A 168 -11.17 1.27 5.90
C ASN A 168 -10.37 0.32 6.80
N ALA A 169 -9.26 -0.24 6.31
CA ALA A 169 -8.41 -1.15 7.09
C ALA A 169 -7.74 -0.46 8.29
N VAL A 170 -7.30 0.79 8.13
CA VAL A 170 -6.69 1.59 9.21
C VAL A 170 -7.71 2.00 10.27
N THR A 171 -8.94 2.33 9.86
CA THR A 171 -9.98 2.82 10.79
C THR A 171 -10.88 1.72 11.36
N ASN A 172 -10.66 0.45 11.00
CA ASN A 172 -11.48 -0.66 11.48
C ASN A 172 -11.16 -1.03 12.93
N ALA A 173 -11.88 -0.41 13.87
CA ALA A 173 -11.74 -0.66 15.31
C ALA A 173 -12.07 -2.09 15.73
N SER A 174 -12.93 -2.80 14.98
CA SER A 174 -13.29 -4.20 15.26
C SER A 174 -12.24 -5.21 14.78
N SER A 175 -11.34 -4.79 13.90
CA SER A 175 -10.26 -5.63 13.36
C SER A 175 -9.00 -4.78 13.13
N PRO A 176 -8.33 -4.33 14.21
CA PRO A 176 -7.24 -3.35 14.14
C PRO A 176 -5.99 -3.86 13.39
N THR A 177 -5.88 -5.18 13.19
CA THR A 177 -4.80 -5.80 12.41
C THR A 177 -5.05 -5.77 10.90
N SER A 178 -6.16 -5.19 10.43
CA SER A 178 -6.50 -5.10 9.00
C SER A 178 -5.46 -4.33 8.18
N SER A 179 -4.87 -3.30 8.76
CA SER A 179 -3.83 -2.49 8.10
C SER A 179 -2.49 -3.23 7.94
N TYR A 180 -2.22 -4.28 8.75
CA TYR A 180 -0.93 -5.00 8.73
C TYR A 180 -0.65 -5.67 7.39
N ILE A 181 -1.70 -6.03 6.65
CA ILE A 181 -1.61 -6.62 5.32
C ILE A 181 -0.79 -5.73 4.37
N TYR A 182 -0.92 -4.41 4.47
CA TYR A 182 -0.23 -3.47 3.58
C TYR A 182 1.28 -3.36 3.83
N TYR A 183 1.80 -4.02 4.86
CA TYR A 183 3.23 -4.11 5.12
C TYR A 183 3.88 -5.34 4.47
N LEU A 184 3.09 -6.33 4.00
CA LEU A 184 3.60 -7.52 3.33
C LEU A 184 4.47 -7.19 2.11
N PRO A 185 4.09 -6.25 1.20
CA PRO A 185 4.94 -5.93 0.06
C PRO A 185 6.30 -5.35 0.44
N LEU A 186 6.42 -4.83 1.66
CA LEU A 186 7.63 -4.21 2.20
C LEU A 186 8.58 -5.21 2.87
N GLY A 187 8.26 -6.52 2.81
CA GLY A 187 9.05 -7.58 3.43
C GLY A 187 8.84 -7.69 4.94
N VAL A 188 7.67 -7.26 5.43
CA VAL A 188 7.28 -7.40 6.83
C VAL A 188 6.27 -8.54 6.92
N GLU A 189 6.67 -9.64 7.54
CA GLU A 189 5.81 -10.79 7.73
C GLU A 189 4.55 -10.44 8.56
N LEU A 190 3.40 -11.00 8.18
CA LEU A 190 2.17 -10.84 8.93
C LEU A 190 2.30 -11.49 10.32
N PRO A 191 2.19 -10.71 11.42
CA PRO A 191 2.33 -11.26 12.77
C PRO A 191 1.35 -12.41 13.02
N GLY A 192 1.84 -13.49 13.62
CA GLY A 192 1.02 -14.64 13.97
C GLY A 192 -0.19 -14.25 14.82
N GLY A 193 -1.37 -14.74 14.46
CA GLY A 193 -2.62 -14.43 15.15
C GLY A 193 -3.29 -13.13 14.71
N SER A 194 -2.76 -12.45 13.69
CA SER A 194 -3.45 -11.34 13.03
C SER A 194 -4.80 -11.79 12.48
N ARG A 195 -5.84 -11.01 12.77
CA ARG A 195 -7.23 -11.27 12.37
C ARG A 195 -7.79 -10.05 11.65
N PRO A 196 -7.35 -9.79 10.41
CA PRO A 196 -7.92 -8.73 9.60
C PRO A 196 -9.37 -9.07 9.23
N ALA A 197 -10.17 -8.05 8.96
CA ALA A 197 -11.57 -8.24 8.60
C ALA A 197 -11.72 -8.92 7.23
N CYS A 198 -12.53 -9.97 7.16
CA CYS A 198 -12.80 -10.76 5.96
C CYS A 198 -13.72 -10.01 4.98
N THR A 199 -13.18 -8.96 4.35
CA THR A 199 -13.89 -8.05 3.43
C THR A 199 -13.49 -8.29 1.98
N THR A 200 -14.31 -7.82 1.03
CA THR A 200 -13.93 -7.79 -0.40
C THR A 200 -12.66 -6.96 -0.62
N CYS A 201 -12.47 -5.88 0.13
CA CYS A 201 -11.22 -5.13 0.13
C CYS A 201 -10.01 -6.02 0.41
N LEU A 202 -10.06 -6.82 1.47
CA LEU A 202 -8.97 -7.74 1.80
C LEU A 202 -8.73 -8.77 0.68
N GLN A 203 -9.79 -9.32 0.08
CA GLN A 203 -9.66 -10.25 -1.05
C GLN A 203 -8.95 -9.60 -2.25
N ASN A 204 -9.39 -8.40 -2.63
CA ASN A 204 -8.84 -7.67 -3.78
C ASN A 204 -7.38 -7.27 -3.52
N THR A 205 -7.06 -6.77 -2.32
CA THR A 205 -5.68 -6.48 -1.92
C THR A 205 -4.80 -7.73 -2.03
N MET A 206 -5.26 -8.86 -1.51
CA MET A 206 -4.51 -10.12 -1.55
C MET A 206 -4.39 -10.71 -2.96
N ALA A 207 -5.31 -10.38 -3.88
CA ALA A 207 -5.21 -10.75 -5.29
C ALA A 207 -4.10 -9.96 -6.01
N ILE A 208 -3.98 -8.65 -5.75
CA ILE A 208 -2.84 -7.83 -6.21
C ILE A 208 -1.53 -8.39 -5.67
N PHE A 209 -1.52 -8.73 -4.38
CA PHE A 209 -0.33 -9.27 -3.73
C PHE A 209 0.05 -10.66 -4.28
N ALA A 210 -0.93 -11.48 -4.66
CA ALA A 210 -0.66 -12.73 -5.36
C ALA A 210 0.12 -12.45 -6.65
N GLN A 211 -0.35 -11.54 -7.50
CA GLN A 211 0.30 -11.25 -8.77
C GLN A 211 1.74 -10.75 -8.56
N ALA A 212 1.94 -9.81 -7.62
CA ALA A 212 3.25 -9.28 -7.28
C ALA A 212 4.20 -10.35 -6.67
N ALA A 213 3.67 -11.24 -5.83
CA ALA A 213 4.45 -12.31 -5.20
C ALA A 213 4.98 -13.34 -6.21
N SER A 214 4.48 -13.38 -7.44
CA SER A 214 5.00 -14.28 -8.48
C SER A 214 6.44 -13.92 -8.91
N ASN A 215 6.85 -12.68 -8.67
CA ASN A 215 8.21 -12.21 -8.93
C ASN A 215 9.12 -12.46 -7.72
N ARG A 216 10.08 -13.36 -7.87
CA ARG A 216 11.05 -13.73 -6.81
C ARG A 216 11.97 -12.60 -6.37
N THR A 217 12.07 -11.50 -7.13
CA THR A 217 12.88 -10.35 -6.71
C THR A 217 12.15 -9.43 -5.74
N GLN A 218 10.84 -9.61 -5.56
CA GLN A 218 10.03 -8.82 -4.64
C GLN A 218 10.11 -9.41 -3.22
N PRO A 219 10.22 -8.57 -2.16
CA PRO A 219 10.20 -9.06 -0.78
C PRO A 219 8.96 -9.92 -0.47
N LEU A 220 7.82 -9.51 -1.03
CA LEU A 220 6.53 -10.17 -0.88
C LEU A 220 6.54 -11.66 -1.25
N ASN A 221 7.41 -12.11 -2.15
CA ASN A 221 7.49 -13.52 -2.54
C ASN A 221 7.73 -14.45 -1.32
N GLY A 222 8.52 -13.99 -0.34
CA GLY A 222 8.81 -14.75 0.87
C GLY A 222 7.65 -14.80 1.87
N ASP A 223 6.87 -13.72 1.97
CA ASP A 223 5.87 -13.53 3.03
C ASP A 223 4.44 -13.87 2.60
N TYR A 224 4.16 -13.92 1.29
CA TYR A 224 2.80 -14.05 0.79
C TYR A 224 2.11 -15.35 1.21
N GLN A 225 2.79 -16.50 1.11
CA GLN A 225 2.17 -17.81 1.34
C GLN A 225 1.74 -17.99 2.80
N SER A 226 2.58 -17.57 3.76
CA SER A 226 2.24 -17.64 5.19
C SER A 226 1.08 -16.72 5.52
N ALA A 227 1.07 -15.50 4.98
CA ALA A 227 -0.03 -14.56 5.13
C ALA A 227 -1.34 -15.09 4.53
N ALA A 228 -1.31 -15.59 3.29
CA ALA A 228 -2.49 -16.15 2.61
C ALA A 228 -3.08 -17.35 3.36
N SER A 229 -2.22 -18.21 3.93
CA SER A 229 -2.66 -19.34 4.76
C SER A 229 -3.36 -18.87 6.03
N GLN A 230 -2.83 -17.83 6.71
CA GLN A 230 -3.49 -17.22 7.86
C GLN A 230 -4.88 -16.64 7.49
N MET A 231 -5.00 -16.02 6.31
CA MET A 231 -6.29 -15.50 5.84
C MET A 231 -7.29 -16.62 5.55
N GLN A 232 -6.84 -17.73 4.97
CA GLN A 232 -7.71 -18.88 4.72
C GLN A 232 -8.20 -19.53 6.01
N MET A 233 -7.36 -19.60 7.04
CA MET A 233 -7.77 -20.10 8.36
C MET A 233 -8.80 -19.19 9.04
N ASN A 234 -8.69 -17.87 8.85
CA ASN A 234 -9.58 -16.89 9.47
C ASN A 234 -10.90 -16.68 8.69
N CYS A 235 -10.82 -16.61 7.36
CA CYS A 235 -11.90 -16.16 6.47
C CYS A 235 -12.49 -17.28 5.60
N GLY A 236 -11.90 -18.48 5.62
CA GLY A 236 -12.32 -19.65 4.86
C GLY A 236 -11.33 -20.05 3.74
N PRO A 237 -11.28 -21.35 3.38
CA PRO A 237 -10.22 -21.92 2.55
C PRO A 237 -10.15 -21.38 1.11
N ALA A 238 -11.23 -20.81 0.60
CA ALA A 238 -11.31 -20.24 -0.75
C ALA A 238 -11.25 -18.71 -0.77
N PHE A 239 -10.96 -18.06 0.37
CA PHE A 239 -11.04 -16.61 0.49
C PHE A 239 -9.96 -15.87 -0.31
N VAL A 240 -8.74 -16.41 -0.37
CA VAL A 240 -7.60 -15.88 -1.16
C VAL A 240 -6.84 -17.02 -1.83
N GLN A 241 -6.03 -16.69 -2.85
CA GLN A 241 -5.14 -17.64 -3.52
C GLN A 241 -3.93 -17.93 -2.64
N ALA A 242 -3.79 -19.14 -2.09
CA ALA A 242 -2.61 -19.49 -1.28
C ALA A 242 -1.34 -19.75 -2.10
N THR A 243 -1.48 -20.04 -3.40
CA THR A 243 -0.35 -20.37 -4.26
C THR A 243 -0.22 -19.37 -5.39
N VAL A 244 0.99 -18.85 -5.53
CA VAL A 244 1.38 -17.97 -6.62
C VAL A 244 1.86 -18.82 -7.78
N GLN A 245 1.16 -18.81 -8.91
CA GLN A 245 1.72 -19.37 -10.13
C GLN A 245 2.88 -18.48 -10.55
N SER A 246 4.11 -19.01 -10.49
CA SER A 246 5.26 -18.30 -11.04
C SER A 246 5.01 -18.09 -12.52
N SER A 247 4.92 -16.83 -12.95
CA SER A 247 5.03 -16.45 -14.36
C SER A 247 6.49 -16.68 -14.78
N GLY A 248 6.90 -17.94 -14.91
CA GLY A 248 8.07 -18.30 -15.69
C GLY A 248 7.75 -17.94 -17.13
N THR A 249 8.69 -17.32 -17.85
CA THR A 249 8.60 -17.04 -19.28
C THR A 249 8.16 -18.31 -19.99
N GLY A 250 6.86 -18.41 -20.26
CA GLY A 250 6.27 -19.57 -20.89
C GLY A 250 6.84 -19.63 -22.29
N SER A 251 7.80 -20.52 -22.52
CA SER A 251 8.08 -20.98 -23.87
C SER A 251 6.75 -21.47 -24.40
N ALA A 252 6.14 -20.72 -25.31
CA ALA A 252 4.90 -21.09 -25.95
C ALA A 252 5.13 -22.47 -26.57
N ARG A 253 4.61 -23.52 -25.91
CA ARG A 253 4.50 -24.82 -26.54
C ARG A 253 3.42 -24.65 -27.60
N PHE A 254 3.85 -24.40 -28.83
CA PHE A 254 3.00 -24.56 -29.99
C PHE A 254 2.59 -26.04 -30.03
N THR A 255 1.42 -26.36 -29.48
CA THR A 255 0.73 -27.60 -29.74
C THR A 255 0.27 -27.55 -31.20
N LEU A 256 1.08 -28.11 -32.09
CA LEU A 256 0.69 -28.30 -33.48
C LEU A 256 -0.55 -29.21 -33.52
N PRO A 257 -1.60 -28.81 -34.25
CA PRO A 257 -2.81 -29.61 -34.33
C PRO A 257 -2.54 -30.90 -35.14
N PRO A 258 -3.24 -32.00 -34.83
CA PRO A 258 -2.91 -33.36 -35.31
C PRO A 258 -3.08 -33.60 -36.81
N TRP A 259 -3.53 -32.61 -37.58
CA TRP A 259 -3.77 -32.73 -39.02
C TRP A 259 -2.57 -32.33 -39.90
N ALA A 260 -1.49 -31.79 -39.32
CA ALA A 260 -0.29 -31.39 -40.07
C ALA A 260 0.59 -32.56 -40.56
N SER A 261 0.29 -33.81 -40.17
CA SER A 261 1.09 -34.99 -40.53
C SER A 261 0.71 -35.66 -41.86
N LEU A 262 -0.28 -35.14 -42.60
CA LEU A 262 -0.74 -35.76 -43.86
C LEU A 262 -0.17 -35.12 -45.14
N VAL A 263 0.54 -34.00 -45.06
CA VAL A 263 0.98 -33.26 -46.26
C VAL A 263 2.37 -33.67 -46.76
N THR A 264 3.20 -34.35 -45.96
CA THR A 264 4.56 -34.76 -46.34
C THR A 264 4.66 -36.08 -47.12
N VAL A 265 3.57 -36.82 -47.33
CA VAL A 265 3.60 -38.11 -48.06
C VAL A 265 3.13 -37.99 -49.52
N VAL A 266 2.56 -36.86 -49.94
CA VAL A 266 2.01 -36.71 -51.31
C VAL A 266 3.00 -36.11 -52.32
N THR A 267 4.12 -35.52 -51.88
CA THR A 267 5.14 -34.95 -52.79
C THR A 267 6.16 -35.96 -53.30
N LEU A 268 6.13 -37.23 -52.89
CA LEU A 268 7.09 -38.26 -53.33
C LEU A 268 6.53 -39.24 -54.40
N LEU A 269 5.29 -39.03 -54.88
CA LEU A 269 4.67 -39.87 -55.91
C LEU A 269 4.49 -39.19 -57.28
N LEU A 270 4.90 -37.91 -57.44
CA LEU A 270 4.82 -37.19 -58.73
C LEU A 270 6.13 -37.15 -59.54
N SER A 271 7.12 -37.97 -59.20
CA SER A 271 8.36 -38.13 -59.99
C SER A 271 8.44 -39.46 -60.78
N CYS A 272 7.34 -40.22 -60.87
CA CYS A 272 7.30 -41.50 -61.58
C CYS A 272 6.11 -41.67 -62.54
N VAL A 273 5.75 -40.69 -63.38
CA VAL A 273 5.04 -40.96 -64.66
C VAL A 273 5.30 -39.84 -65.66
N GLY A 274 5.90 -40.19 -66.80
CA GLY A 274 5.62 -39.62 -68.14
C GLY A 274 6.14 -38.23 -68.45
#